data_AF-A0A5J6Q0K4-F1
#
_entry.id   AF-A0A5J6Q0K4-F1
#
_cell.length_a   1.000
_cell.length_b   1.000
_cell.length_c   1.000
_cell.angle_alpha   90.00
_cell.angle_beta   90.00
_cell.angle_gamma   90.00
#
_symmetry.space_group_name_H-M   'P 1'
#
loop_
_entity.id
_entity.type
_entity.pdbx_description
1 polymer ?
#
loop_
_entity_poly.entity_id
_entity_poly.type
_entity_poly.pdbx_seq_one_letter_code
_entity_poly.pdbx_strand_id
1 'polypeptide(L)'
;MAQQIATGVPSRDVIAQASATWGLSTDDARALVRQGHEGLAAEVQLERHDYLASRLAITDRILYGALRTRQWGQAAAVVKLQLEMTGLGKGVC
;
A
#
# COMPACT_ATOMS: atom_id res chain seq x y z
N MET A 1 -13.13 9.08 0.96
CA MET A 1 -12.71 8.53 2.26
C MET A 1 -11.51 7.58 2.15
N ALA A 2 -11.58 6.47 1.41
CA ALA A 2 -10.46 5.51 1.30
C ALA A 2 -9.12 6.11 0.81
N GLN A 3 -9.15 7.09 -0.10
CA GLN A 3 -7.94 7.79 -0.56
C GLN A 3 -7.26 8.66 0.51
N GLN A 4 -7.99 9.17 1.51
CA GLN A 4 -7.45 10.08 2.54
C GLN A 4 -6.79 9.32 3.69
N ILE A 5 -7.23 8.08 3.94
CA ILE A 5 -6.58 7.18 4.90
C ILE A 5 -5.22 6.74 4.36
N ALA A 6 -5.11 6.47 3.05
CA ALA A 6 -3.86 6.05 2.42
C ALA A 6 -2.75 7.13 2.44
N THR A 7 -3.11 8.42 2.56
CA THR A 7 -2.15 9.53 2.63
C THR A 7 -1.83 9.96 4.06
N GLY A 8 -2.53 9.45 5.08
CA GLY A 8 -2.36 9.85 6.47
C GLY A 8 -2.84 11.28 6.79
N VAL A 9 -3.48 11.98 5.85
CA VAL A 9 -3.89 13.39 6.02
C VAL A 9 -5.42 13.52 6.06
N PRO A 10 -6.00 13.88 7.20
CA PRO A 10 -7.45 14.05 7.32
C PRO A 10 -7.95 15.34 6.67
N SER A 11 -9.19 15.32 6.16
CA SER A 11 -9.83 16.50 5.57
C SER A 11 -10.30 17.50 6.62
N ARG A 12 -10.51 18.74 6.20
CA ARG A 12 -11.00 19.81 7.08
C ARG A 12 -12.36 19.49 7.70
N ASP A 13 -13.25 18.83 6.96
CA ASP A 13 -14.59 18.45 7.44
C ASP A 13 -14.52 17.39 8.55
N VAL A 14 -13.58 16.43 8.43
CA VAL A 14 -13.34 15.40 9.45
C VAL A 14 -12.81 16.04 10.73
N ILE A 15 -11.90 17.01 10.62
CA ILE A 15 -11.36 17.75 11.78
C ILE A 15 -12.47 18.58 12.46
N ALA A 16 -13.31 19.26 11.68
CA ALA A 16 -14.42 20.06 12.20
C ALA A 16 -15.44 19.19 12.93
N GLN A 17 -15.81 18.04 12.36
CA GLN A 17 -16.70 17.08 12.99
C GLN A 17 -16.08 16.51 14.28
N ALA A 18 -14.79 16.17 14.28
CA ALA A 18 -14.08 15.67 15.46
C ALA A 18 -14.05 16.71 16.60
N SER A 19 -13.75 17.97 16.28
CA SER A 19 -13.79 19.07 17.25
C SER A 19 -15.18 19.24 17.87
N ALA A 20 -16.24 19.26 17.04
CA ALA A 20 -17.62 19.39 17.51
C ALA A 20 -18.08 18.18 18.34
N THR A 21 -17.70 16.97 17.94
CA THR A 21 -18.13 15.72 18.59
C THR A 21 -17.41 15.48 19.92
N TRP A 22 -16.13 15.83 19.99
CA TRP A 22 -15.29 15.56 21.17
C TRP A 22 -15.10 16.79 22.08
N GLY A 23 -15.68 17.93 21.72
CA GLY A 23 -15.57 19.17 22.49
C GLY A 23 -14.12 19.70 22.55
N LEU A 24 -13.31 19.38 21.55
CA LEU A 24 -11.89 19.74 21.50
C LEU A 24 -11.66 21.02 20.71
N SER A 25 -10.53 21.70 20.99
CA SER A 25 -10.05 22.75 20.10
C SER A 25 -9.78 22.19 18.71
N THR A 26 -9.89 23.03 17.67
CA THR A 26 -9.61 22.62 16.29
C THR A 26 -8.20 22.05 16.12
N ASP A 27 -7.23 22.58 16.86
CA ASP A 27 -5.84 22.13 16.80
C ASP A 27 -5.64 20.77 17.48
N ASP A 28 -6.28 20.54 18.64
CA ASP A 28 -6.26 19.25 19.32
C ASP A 28 -6.98 18.17 18.50
N ALA A 29 -8.15 18.51 17.93
CA ALA A 29 -8.88 17.63 17.03
C ALA A 29 -8.06 17.29 15.78
N ARG A 30 -7.34 18.27 15.22
CA ARG A 30 -6.44 18.02 14.08
C ARG A 30 -5.31 17.06 14.46
N ALA A 31 -4.66 17.28 15.60
CA ALA A 31 -3.56 16.43 16.06
C ALA A 31 -4.01 14.98 16.28
N LEU A 32 -5.14 14.78 16.98
CA LEU A 32 -5.70 13.46 17.27
C LEU A 32 -6.15 12.72 16.00
N VAL A 33 -6.90 13.38 15.12
CA VAL A 33 -7.38 12.75 13.88
C VAL A 33 -6.21 12.41 12.96
N ARG A 34 -5.18 13.26 12.90
CA ARG A 34 -3.96 13.00 12.14
C ARG A 34 -3.21 11.79 12.66
N GLN A 35 -3.02 11.69 13.98
CA GLN A 35 -2.38 10.51 14.59
C GLN A 35 -3.12 9.21 14.26
N GLY A 36 -4.46 9.23 14.29
CA GLY A 36 -5.27 8.07 13.89
C GLY A 36 -5.14 7.72 12.41
N HIS A 37 -5.12 8.72 11.52
CA HIS A 37 -4.91 8.49 10.08
C HIS A 37 -3.50 8.00 9.76
N GLU A 38 -2.47 8.48 10.46
CA GLU A 38 -1.09 8.00 10.31
C GLU A 38 -0.95 6.53 10.76
N GLY A 39 -1.58 6.15 11.88
CA GLY A 39 -1.63 4.75 12.32
C GLY A 39 -2.32 3.83 11.32
N LEU A 40 -3.51 4.21 10.85
CA LEU A 40 -4.25 3.45 9.82
C LEU A 40 -3.48 3.39 8.48
N ALA A 41 -2.80 4.46 8.08
CA ALA A 41 -1.97 4.46 6.88
C ALA A 41 -0.82 3.45 6.99
N ALA A 42 -0.19 3.35 8.17
CA ALA A 42 0.87 2.38 8.43
C ALA A 42 0.33 0.93 8.42
N GLU A 43 -0.84 0.69 9.01
CA GLU A 43 -1.52 -0.61 8.96
C GLU A 43 -1.89 -1.01 7.53
N VAL A 44 -2.48 -0.09 6.76
CA VAL A 44 -2.80 -0.31 5.33
C VAL A 44 -1.53 -0.55 4.50
N GLN A 45 -0.43 0.12 4.83
CA GLN A 45 0.86 -0.13 4.19
C GLN A 45 1.38 -1.53 4.54
N LEU A 46 1.35 -1.94 5.81
CA LEU A 46 1.75 -3.27 6.27
C LEU A 46 0.93 -4.39 5.60
N GLU A 47 -0.40 -4.29 5.59
CA GLU A 47 -1.27 -5.24 4.89
C GLU A 47 -0.95 -5.31 3.39
N ARG A 48 -0.64 -4.15 2.78
CA ARG A 48 -0.21 -4.08 1.38
C ARG A 48 1.16 -4.71 1.16
N HIS A 49 2.09 -4.60 2.11
CA HIS A 49 3.41 -5.24 2.07
C HIS A 49 3.30 -6.75 2.21
N ASP A 50 2.50 -7.26 3.14
CA ASP A 50 2.28 -8.70 3.34
C ASP A 50 1.56 -9.33 2.15
N TYR A 51 0.58 -8.63 1.59
CA TYR A 51 -0.10 -9.04 0.38
C TYR A 51 0.86 -9.04 -0.83
N LEU A 52 1.71 -8.02 -0.98
CA LEU A 52 2.73 -7.96 -2.01
C LEU A 52 3.76 -9.09 -1.86
N ALA A 53 4.25 -9.34 -0.65
CA ALA A 53 5.20 -10.40 -0.35
C ALA A 53 4.62 -11.79 -0.69
N SER A 54 3.35 -12.04 -0.33
CA SER A 54 2.64 -13.28 -0.67
C SER A 54 2.52 -13.49 -2.17
N ARG A 55 2.23 -12.43 -2.94
CA ARG A 55 2.17 -12.51 -4.40
C ARG A 55 3.54 -12.71 -5.04
N LEU A 56 4.59 -12.07 -4.51
CA LEU A 56 5.97 -12.28 -4.97
C LEU A 56 6.46 -13.71 -4.71
N ALA A 57 6.12 -14.29 -3.56
CA ALA A 57 6.47 -15.68 -3.25
C ALA A 57 5.82 -16.69 -4.23
N ILE A 58 4.57 -16.44 -4.64
CA ILE A 58 3.88 -17.27 -5.64
C ILE A 58 4.58 -17.14 -7.00
N THR A 59 4.91 -15.91 -7.42
CA THR A 59 5.57 -15.71 -8.71
C THR A 59 7.00 -16.25 -8.73
N ASP A 60 7.74 -16.19 -7.63
CA ASP A 60 9.06 -16.84 -7.50
C ASP A 60 8.97 -18.35 -7.70
N ARG A 61 7.92 -19.00 -7.16
CA ARG A 61 7.71 -20.44 -7.37
C ARG A 61 7.44 -20.78 -8.83
N ILE A 62 6.66 -19.95 -9.54
CA ILE A 62 6.39 -20.11 -10.98
C ILE A 62 7.68 -19.87 -11.79
N LEU A 63 8.43 -18.82 -11.46
CA LEU A 63 9.71 -18.49 -12.10
C LEU A 63 10.70 -19.63 -11.94
N TYR A 64 10.86 -20.16 -10.74
CA TYR A 64 11.73 -21.31 -10.48
C TYR A 64 11.33 -22.54 -11.31
N GLY A 65 10.03 -22.81 -11.41
CA GLY A 65 9.50 -23.87 -12.27
C GLY A 65 9.84 -23.65 -13.74
N ALA A 66 9.62 -22.44 -14.26
CA ALA A 66 9.90 -22.07 -15.64
C ALA A 66 11.41 -22.14 -15.97
N LEU A 67 12.27 -21.71 -15.06
CA LEU A 67 13.72 -21.81 -15.21
C LEU A 67 14.19 -23.28 -15.25
N ARG A 68 13.66 -24.12 -14.36
CA ARG A 68 13.97 -25.56 -14.34
C ARG A 68 13.55 -26.28 -15.60
N THR A 69 12.41 -25.90 -16.18
CA THR A 69 11.90 -26.49 -17.43
C THR A 69 12.41 -25.76 -18.68
N ARG A 70 13.30 -24.77 -18.54
CA ARG A 70 13.84 -23.93 -19.61
C ARG A 70 12.77 -23.22 -20.45
N GLN A 71 11.63 -22.91 -19.85
CA GLN A 71 10.56 -22.13 -20.46
C GLN A 71 10.87 -20.62 -20.33
N TRP A 72 11.87 -20.16 -21.08
CA TRP A 72 12.42 -18.80 -20.97
C TRP A 72 11.39 -17.69 -21.20
N GLY A 73 10.44 -17.90 -22.12
CA GLY A 73 9.36 -16.92 -22.35
C GLY A 73 8.45 -16.75 -21.14
N GLN A 74 8.12 -17.85 -20.44
CA GLN A 74 7.35 -17.80 -19.21
C GLN A 74 8.16 -17.16 -18.07
N ALA A 75 9.45 -17.49 -17.95
CA ALA A 75 10.33 -16.87 -16.96
C ALA A 75 10.41 -15.34 -17.14
N ALA A 76 10.59 -14.86 -18.37
CA ALA A 76 10.62 -13.43 -18.68
C ALA A 76 9.29 -12.73 -18.36
N ALA A 77 8.15 -13.36 -18.68
CA ALA A 77 6.83 -12.83 -18.36
C ALA A 77 6.60 -12.69 -16.85
N VAL A 78 7.07 -13.67 -16.06
CA VAL A 78 6.94 -13.64 -14.60
C VAL A 78 7.82 -12.56 -13.97
N VAL A 79 9.05 -12.36 -14.46
CA VAL A 79 9.92 -11.26 -14.01
C VAL A 79 9.29 -9.90 -14.31
N LYS A 80 8.72 -9.71 -15.51
CA LYS A 80 7.99 -8.48 -15.85
C LYS A 80 6.83 -8.23 -14.89
N LEU A 81 6.05 -9.27 -14.58
CA LEU A 81 4.94 -9.19 -13.63
C LEU A 81 5.42 -8.77 -12.22
N GLN A 82 6.56 -9.29 -11.75
CA GLN A 82 7.16 -8.89 -10.46
C GLN A 82 7.56 -7.41 -10.44
N LEU A 83 8.13 -6.90 -11.54
CA LEU A 83 8.48 -5.48 -11.70
C LEU A 83 7.24 -4.57 -11.71
N GLU A 84 6.15 -5.00 -12.32
CA GLU A 84 4.87 -4.27 -12.31
C GLU A 84 4.25 -4.24 -10.90
N MET A 85 4.24 -5.37 -10.18
CA MET A 85 3.68 -5.49 -8.82
C MET A 85 4.45 -4.65 -7.79
N THR A 86 5.77 -4.53 -7.94
CA THR A 86 6.64 -3.73 -7.06
C THR A 86 6.72 -2.26 -7.48
N GLY A 87 6.20 -1.91 -8.66
CA GLY A 87 6.33 -0.57 -9.24
C GLY A 87 7.72 -0.26 -9.78
N LEU A 88 8.68 -1.19 -9.70
CA LEU A 88 10.05 -1.05 -10.20
C LEU A 88 10.12 -1.10 -11.75
N GLY A 89 9.08 -1.60 -12.41
CA GLY A 89 8.97 -1.64 -13.88
C GLY A 89 8.58 -0.31 -14.53
N LYS A 90 8.19 0.71 -13.75
CA LYS A 90 7.89 2.05 -14.27
C LYS A 90 9.18 2.80 -14.60
N GLY A 91 9.81 2.45 -15.72
CA GLY A 91 11.04 3.09 -16.20
C GLY A 91 11.97 2.20 -17.03
N VAL A 92 11.66 0.90 -17.13
CA VAL A 92 12.39 -0.01 -18.02
C VAL A 92 11.58 -0.16 -19.30
N CYS A 93 11.93 0.64 -20.31
CA CYS A 93 11.49 0.48 -21.71
C CYS A 93 12.22 -0.67 -22.39
#